data_AF-A0A2E1YTF5-F1
#
_entry.id   AF-A0A2E1YTF5-F1
#
_cell.length_a   1.000
_cell.length_b   1.000
_cell.length_c   1.000
_cell.angle_alpha   90.00
_cell.angle_beta   90.00
_cell.angle_gamma   90.00
#
_symmetry.space_group_name_H-M   'P 1'
#
loop_
_entity.id
_entity.type
_entity.pdbx_description
1 polymer ?
#
loop_
_entity_poly.entity_id
_entity_poly.type
_entity_poly.pdbx_seq_one_letter_code
_entity_poly.pdbx_strand_id
1 'polypeptide(L)'
;MDDKSNIFTMKNKIINCIYIFSILIITSNCSVNPSTGKSEFVIMSEREEDQIGKKEHPKIIKSFGGIYKDEKLQNYVESLGDFLVNTSELSNKKFTFTILNSPIVNAFALPGGYIYLTRGLIYLCQNE
;
A
#
# COMPACT_ATOMS: atom_id res chain seq x y z
N MET A 1 -53.39 30.54 -14.18
CA MET A 1 -53.46 29.10 -13.83
C MET A 1 -52.10 28.47 -14.14
N ASP A 2 -51.00 29.12 -13.70
CA ASP A 2 -49.68 29.00 -14.38
C ASP A 2 -48.49 28.75 -13.42
N ASP A 3 -48.74 28.67 -12.11
CA ASP A 3 -47.67 28.61 -11.10
C ASP A 3 -47.31 27.16 -10.70
N LYS A 4 -48.30 26.25 -10.74
CA LYS A 4 -48.09 24.83 -10.40
C LYS A 4 -47.30 24.05 -11.46
N SER A 5 -47.37 24.46 -12.73
CA SER A 5 -46.67 23.81 -13.85
C SER A 5 -45.16 24.09 -13.83
N ASN A 6 -44.74 25.32 -13.48
CA ASN A 6 -43.33 25.70 -13.36
C ASN A 6 -42.65 25.03 -12.15
N ILE A 7 -43.35 24.92 -11.02
CA ILE A 7 -42.87 24.21 -9.82
C ILE A 7 -42.64 22.72 -10.07
N PHE A 8 -43.52 22.05 -10.84
CA PHE A 8 -43.35 20.64 -11.19
C PHE A 8 -42.16 20.43 -12.14
N THR A 9 -41.96 21.35 -13.09
CA THR A 9 -40.86 21.30 -14.06
C THR A 9 -39.50 21.56 -13.38
N MET A 10 -39.43 22.48 -12.40
CA MET A 10 -38.22 22.73 -11.60
C MET A 10 -37.86 21.55 -10.69
N LYS A 11 -38.84 20.92 -10.04
CA LYS A 11 -38.60 19.72 -9.21
C LYS A 11 -38.01 18.57 -10.02
N ASN A 12 -38.54 18.29 -11.21
CA ASN A 12 -38.00 17.26 -12.09
C ASN A 12 -36.59 17.60 -12.58
N LYS A 13 -36.28 18.87 -12.86
CA LYS A 13 -34.93 19.31 -13.25
C LYS A 13 -33.92 19.10 -12.12
N ILE A 14 -34.30 19.41 -10.87
CA ILE A 14 -33.45 19.23 -9.68
C ILE A 14 -33.22 17.74 -9.42
N ILE A 15 -34.26 16.90 -9.50
CA ILE A 15 -34.14 15.45 -9.32
C ILE A 15 -33.23 14.83 -10.40
N ASN A 16 -33.35 15.27 -11.66
CA ASN A 16 -32.49 14.80 -12.75
C ASN A 16 -31.03 15.24 -12.56
N CYS A 17 -30.79 16.46 -12.07
CA CYS A 17 -29.44 16.93 -11.74
C CYS A 17 -28.80 16.13 -10.59
N ILE A 18 -29.58 15.75 -9.57
CA ILE A 18 -29.09 14.93 -8.45
C ILE A 18 -28.71 13.53 -8.96
N TYR A 19 -29.52 12.93 -9.84
CA TYR A 19 -29.20 11.64 -10.47
C TYR A 19 -27.92 11.71 -11.31
N ILE A 20 -27.75 12.75 -12.13
CA ILE A 20 -26.54 12.97 -12.95
C ILE A 20 -25.31 13.16 -12.06
N PHE A 21 -25.43 13.92 -10.96
CA PHE A 21 -24.34 14.14 -10.01
C PHE A 21 -23.94 12.85 -9.28
N SER A 22 -24.92 12.00 -8.92
CA SER A 22 -24.64 10.71 -8.28
C SER A 22 -23.96 9.68 -9.20
N ILE A 23 -24.24 9.70 -10.51
CA ILE A 23 -23.57 8.84 -11.50
C ILE A 23 -22.12 9.28 -11.76
N LEU A 24 -21.84 10.59 -11.70
CA LEU A 24 -20.50 11.14 -11.91
C LEU A 24 -19.50 10.76 -10.80
N ILE A 25 -19.98 10.44 -9.60
CA ILE A 25 -19.14 10.08 -8.44
C ILE A 25 -18.60 8.64 -8.56
N ILE A 26 -19.21 7.78 -9.37
CA ILE A 26 -18.91 6.33 -9.38
C ILE A 26 -17.73 5.98 -10.33
N THR A 27 -17.25 6.92 -11.16
CA THR A 27 -16.30 6.61 -12.25
C THR A 27 -14.81 6.81 -11.91
N SER A 28 -14.40 6.96 -10.65
CA SER A 28 -13.04 7.43 -10.31
C SER A 28 -12.04 6.41 -9.73
N ASN A 29 -12.34 5.11 -9.67
CA ASN A 29 -11.42 4.12 -9.04
C ASN A 29 -10.68 3.22 -10.03
N CYS A 30 -10.01 3.82 -11.00
CA CYS A 30 -9.10 3.12 -11.90
C CYS A 30 -7.65 3.50 -11.55
N SER A 31 -6.91 2.59 -10.90
CA SER A 31 -5.47 2.77 -10.66
C SER A 31 -4.70 2.03 -11.73
N VAL A 32 -3.61 2.63 -12.21
CA VAL A 32 -2.71 2.00 -13.17
C VAL A 32 -1.59 1.32 -12.38
N ASN A 33 -1.42 0.01 -12.59
CA ASN A 33 -0.31 -0.73 -12.04
C ASN A 33 0.99 -0.26 -12.74
N PRO A 34 1.95 0.35 -12.04
CA PRO A 34 3.13 0.95 -12.66
C PRO A 34 4.05 -0.09 -13.32
N SER A 35 4.02 -1.35 -12.87
CA SER A 35 4.85 -2.43 -13.42
C SER A 35 4.27 -3.05 -14.69
N THR A 36 2.94 -3.07 -14.85
CA THR A 36 2.28 -3.67 -16.03
C THR A 36 1.73 -2.64 -17.00
N GLY A 37 1.58 -1.38 -16.56
CA GLY A 37 0.90 -0.31 -17.29
C GLY A 37 -0.61 -0.55 -17.45
N LYS A 38 -1.17 -1.58 -16.82
CA LYS A 38 -2.59 -1.94 -16.93
C LYS A 38 -3.39 -1.33 -15.79
N SER A 39 -4.60 -0.91 -16.14
CA SER A 39 -5.62 -0.54 -15.17
C SER A 39 -6.11 -1.77 -14.41
N GLU A 40 -5.83 -1.82 -13.12
CA GLU A 40 -6.24 -2.91 -12.25
C GLU A 40 -7.16 -2.38 -11.15
N PHE A 41 -8.11 -3.21 -10.74
CA PHE A 41 -9.02 -2.85 -9.65
C PHE A 41 -8.29 -2.98 -8.33
N VAL A 42 -8.13 -1.86 -7.62
CA VAL A 42 -7.47 -1.81 -6.31
C VAL A 42 -8.55 -1.70 -5.22
N ILE A 43 -8.58 -2.67 -4.32
CA ILE A 43 -9.62 -2.77 -3.26
C ILE A 43 -9.28 -1.90 -2.04
N MET A 44 -7.99 -1.58 -1.82
CA MET A 44 -7.49 -0.90 -0.62
C MET A 44 -6.76 0.38 -0.99
N SER A 45 -7.02 1.46 -0.25
CA SER A 45 -6.32 2.73 -0.47
C SER A 45 -4.92 2.71 0.13
N GLU A 46 -3.98 3.48 -0.42
CA GLU A 46 -2.59 3.59 0.10
C GLU A 46 -2.57 3.97 1.60
N ARG A 47 -3.46 4.87 2.02
CA ARG A 47 -3.59 5.27 3.43
C ARG A 47 -4.02 4.11 4.33
N GLU A 48 -4.87 3.22 3.85
CA GLU A 48 -5.25 2.01 4.59
C GLU A 48 -4.09 1.01 4.63
N GLU A 49 -3.33 0.86 3.54
CA GLU A 49 -2.12 0.03 3.53
C GLU A 49 -1.15 0.46 4.64
N ASP A 50 -0.85 1.75 4.70
CA ASP A 50 0.05 2.34 5.70
C ASP A 50 -0.42 2.11 7.13
N GLN A 51 -1.73 2.29 7.37
CA GLN A 51 -2.33 2.07 8.69
C GLN A 51 -2.23 0.61 9.13
N ILE A 52 -2.51 -0.33 8.23
CA ILE A 52 -2.41 -1.76 8.51
C ILE A 52 -0.96 -2.14 8.78
N GLY A 53 -0.02 -1.71 7.94
CA GLY A 53 1.41 -1.98 8.11
C GLY A 53 1.92 -1.49 9.47
N LYS A 54 1.63 -0.23 9.80
CA LYS A 54 2.03 0.39 11.07
C LYS A 54 1.43 -0.32 12.29
N LYS A 55 0.18 -0.78 12.18
CA LYS A 55 -0.52 -1.49 13.27
C LYS A 55 0.03 -2.91 13.49
N GLU A 56 0.36 -3.62 12.41
CA GLU A 56 0.81 -5.01 12.49
C GLU A 56 2.33 -5.14 12.71
N HIS A 57 3.12 -4.14 12.34
CA HIS A 57 4.58 -4.12 12.52
C HIS A 57 5.08 -4.56 13.92
N PRO A 58 4.62 -3.97 15.05
CA PRO A 58 5.07 -4.40 16.37
C PRO A 58 4.66 -5.84 16.71
N LYS A 59 3.55 -6.34 16.15
CA LYS A 59 3.10 -7.73 16.37
C LYS A 59 3.98 -8.71 15.61
N ILE A 60 4.39 -8.37 14.39
CA ILE A 60 5.34 -9.17 13.61
C ILE A 60 6.69 -9.24 14.34
N ILE A 61 7.24 -8.10 14.77
CA ILE A 61 8.49 -8.07 15.55
C ILE A 61 8.40 -9.02 16.75
N LYS A 62 7.31 -8.93 17.52
CA LYS A 62 7.11 -9.80 18.69
C LYS A 62 7.00 -11.28 18.33
N SER A 63 6.33 -11.60 17.22
CA SER A 63 6.06 -13.00 16.82
C SER A 63 7.31 -13.72 16.30
N PHE A 64 8.30 -12.98 15.82
CA PHE A 64 9.53 -13.53 15.23
C PHE A 64 10.79 -13.31 16.09
N GLY A 65 10.62 -13.22 17.41
CA GLY A 65 11.75 -13.19 18.35
C GLY A 65 12.41 -11.82 18.51
N GLY A 66 11.76 -10.75 18.04
CA GLY A 66 12.26 -9.38 18.09
C GLY A 66 13.07 -8.97 16.86
N ILE A 67 13.54 -7.72 16.86
CA ILE A 67 14.49 -7.22 15.87
C ILE A 67 15.85 -7.85 16.14
N TYR A 68 16.52 -8.31 15.08
CA TYR A 68 17.88 -8.81 15.17
C TYR A 68 18.85 -7.64 15.37
N LYS A 69 19.64 -7.69 16.45
CA LYS A 69 20.48 -6.57 16.88
C LYS A 69 21.86 -6.63 16.22
N ASP A 70 21.90 -6.31 14.93
CA ASP A 70 23.14 -6.13 14.17
C ASP A 70 23.01 -4.88 13.29
N GLU A 71 23.56 -3.77 13.76
CA GLU A 71 23.43 -2.47 13.10
C GLU A 71 24.16 -2.44 11.74
N LYS A 72 25.30 -3.13 11.62
CA LYS A 72 26.03 -3.19 10.35
C LYS A 72 25.23 -3.92 9.29
N LEU A 73 24.67 -5.06 9.67
CA LEU A 73 23.84 -5.85 8.78
C LEU A 73 22.53 -5.12 8.43
N GLN A 74 21.90 -4.48 9.40
CA GLN A 74 20.69 -3.68 9.18
C GLN A 74 20.96 -2.55 8.17
N ASN A 75 22.06 -1.80 8.35
CA ASN A 75 22.44 -0.72 7.42
C ASN A 75 22.77 -1.24 6.02
N TYR A 76 23.41 -2.41 5.91
CA TYR A 76 23.67 -3.03 4.61
C TYR A 76 22.37 -3.41 3.89
N VAL A 77 21.44 -4.07 4.59
CA VAL A 77 20.13 -4.45 4.04
C VAL A 77 19.32 -3.23 3.63
N GLU A 78 19.33 -2.17 4.44
CA GLU A 78 18.68 -0.90 4.09
C GLU A 78 19.31 -0.27 2.84
N SER A 79 20.64 -0.16 2.77
CA SER A 79 21.32 0.40 1.60
C SER A 79 21.06 -0.40 0.32
N LEU A 80 21.05 -1.73 0.41
CA LEU A 80 20.72 -2.60 -0.72
C LEU A 80 19.25 -2.44 -1.13
N GLY A 81 18.35 -2.40 -0.15
CA GLY A 81 16.93 -2.17 -0.36
C GLY A 81 16.66 -0.84 -1.05
N ASP A 82 17.28 0.24 -0.59
CA ASP A 82 17.16 1.57 -1.20
C ASP A 82 17.70 1.59 -2.63
N PHE A 83 18.81 0.92 -2.91
CA PHE A 83 19.33 0.78 -4.28
C PHE A 83 18.31 0.09 -5.21
N LEU A 84 17.70 -1.01 -4.75
CA LEU A 84 16.69 -1.74 -5.51
C LEU A 84 15.43 -0.91 -5.75
N VAL A 85 14.93 -0.22 -4.72
CA VAL A 85 13.74 0.65 -4.83
C VAL A 85 13.98 1.79 -5.81
N ASN A 86 15.13 2.46 -5.72
CA ASN A 86 15.48 3.57 -6.60
C ASN A 86 15.63 3.17 -8.07
N THR A 87 15.92 1.90 -8.33
CA THR A 87 16.04 1.33 -9.69
C THR A 87 14.71 0.76 -10.21
N SER A 88 13.67 0.74 -9.38
CA SER A 88 12.34 0.19 -9.73
C SER A 88 11.35 1.28 -10.16
N GLU A 89 10.18 0.85 -10.62
CA GLU A 89 9.03 1.72 -10.91
C GLU A 89 8.43 2.35 -9.63
N LEU A 90 8.90 1.93 -8.45
CA LEU A 90 8.45 2.38 -7.12
C LEU A 90 9.45 3.33 -6.44
N SER A 91 10.31 4.00 -7.21
CA SER A 91 11.36 4.90 -6.68
C SER A 91 10.88 6.01 -5.73
N ASN A 92 9.61 6.39 -5.80
CA ASN A 92 9.01 7.38 -4.90
C ASN A 92 8.37 6.78 -3.64
N LYS A 93 8.31 5.44 -3.51
CA LYS A 93 7.69 4.75 -2.38
C LYS A 93 8.73 4.47 -1.30
N LYS A 94 8.37 4.78 -0.06
CA LYS A 94 9.24 4.51 1.10
C LYS A 94 9.03 3.08 1.59
N PHE A 95 10.13 2.36 1.80
CA PHE A 95 10.12 1.04 2.41
C PHE A 95 10.83 1.06 3.77
N THR A 96 10.45 0.13 4.64
CA THR A 96 11.08 -0.10 5.95
C THR A 96 11.53 -1.56 5.99
N PHE A 97 12.83 -1.77 5.94
CA PHE A 97 13.42 -3.11 6.05
C PHE A 97 13.65 -3.46 7.51
N THR A 98 13.33 -4.68 7.92
CA THR A 98 13.53 -5.12 9.30
C THR A 98 14.05 -6.55 9.33
N ILE A 99 15.20 -6.74 9.96
CA ILE A 99 15.73 -8.08 10.20
C ILE A 99 15.13 -8.64 11.49
N LEU A 100 14.48 -9.79 11.38
CA LEU A 100 13.83 -10.51 12.47
C LEU A 100 14.76 -11.58 13.05
N ASN A 101 14.77 -11.66 14.39
CA ASN A 101 15.58 -12.59 15.17
C ASN A 101 14.96 -14.00 15.20
N SER A 102 14.72 -14.57 14.02
CA SER A 102 14.18 -15.91 13.84
C SER A 102 15.13 -16.78 12.99
N PRO A 103 15.35 -18.05 13.37
CA PRO A 103 16.11 -19.01 12.57
C PRO A 103 15.30 -19.57 11.39
N ILE A 104 14.00 -19.33 11.34
CA ILE A 104 13.14 -19.75 10.22
C ILE A 104 13.63 -19.03 8.97
N VAL A 105 13.77 -19.76 7.87
CA VAL A 105 14.17 -19.21 6.56
C VAL A 105 12.94 -18.61 5.91
N ASN A 106 12.80 -17.28 5.96
CA ASN A 106 11.67 -16.57 5.39
C ASN A 106 11.97 -15.09 5.06
N ALA A 107 11.23 -14.53 4.10
CA ALA A 107 11.09 -13.10 3.87
C ALA A 107 9.67 -12.81 3.38
N PHE A 108 9.09 -11.70 3.85
CA PHE A 108 7.74 -11.30 3.49
C PHE A 108 7.54 -9.79 3.66
N ALA A 109 6.47 -9.27 3.09
CA ALA A 109 6.12 -7.85 3.19
C ALA A 109 4.71 -7.67 3.77
N LEU A 110 4.50 -6.54 4.44
CA LEU A 110 3.18 -6.05 4.81
C LEU A 110 2.80 -4.83 3.98
N PRO A 111 1.49 -4.52 3.88
CA PRO A 111 1.02 -3.24 3.32
C PRO A 111 1.72 -2.05 3.95
N GLY A 112 1.88 -0.96 3.19
CA GLY A 112 2.57 0.25 3.67
C GLY A 112 4.10 0.17 3.60
N GLY A 113 4.64 -0.80 2.84
CA GLY A 113 6.08 -0.85 2.53
C GLY A 113 6.96 -1.46 3.63
N TYR A 114 6.41 -2.25 4.55
CA TYR A 114 7.21 -2.95 5.56
C TYR A 114 7.73 -4.28 5.00
N ILE A 115 9.05 -4.46 4.95
CA ILE A 115 9.71 -5.65 4.44
C ILE A 115 10.47 -6.33 5.57
N TYR A 116 10.30 -7.64 5.70
CA TYR A 116 10.91 -8.43 6.75
C TYR A 116 11.82 -9.50 6.16
N LEU A 117 13.02 -9.59 6.73
CA LEU A 117 13.95 -10.66 6.46
C LEU A 117 14.25 -11.37 7.77
N THR A 118 14.41 -12.68 7.74
CA THR A 118 14.79 -13.46 8.92
C THR A 118 16.30 -13.69 8.95
N ARG A 119 16.90 -13.78 10.13
CA ARG A 119 18.31 -14.20 10.26
C ARG A 119 18.55 -15.55 9.59
N GLY A 120 17.60 -16.48 9.68
CA GLY A 120 17.69 -17.78 9.00
C GLY A 120 17.88 -17.66 7.49
N LEU A 121 17.14 -16.75 6.84
CA LEU A 121 17.32 -16.49 5.41
C LEU A 121 18.70 -15.91 5.11
N ILE A 122 19.10 -14.87 5.84
CA ILE A 122 20.38 -14.19 5.61
C ILE A 122 21.56 -15.15 5.76
N TYR A 123 21.50 -16.06 6.74
CA TYR A 123 22.55 -17.06 6.96
C TYR A 123 22.73 -18.03 5.78
N LEU A 124 21.68 -18.28 5.00
CA LEU A 124 21.74 -19.17 3.84
C LEU A 124 22.22 -18.48 2.56
N CYS A 125 22.15 -17.15 2.49
CA CYS A 125 22.62 -16.41 1.32
C CYS A 125 24.15 -16.49 1.25
N GLN A 126 24.67 -17.11 0.19
CA GLN A 126 26.12 -17.27 -0.02
C GLN A 126 26.74 -16.09 -0.77
N ASN A 127 25.94 -15.37 -1.55
CA ASN A 127 26.31 -14.20 -2.32
C ASN A 127 25.16 -13.18 -2.34
N GLU A 128 25.49 -11.98 -2.80
CA GLU A 128 24.54 -10.94 -3.22
C GLU A 128 24.19 -11.08 -4.71
#